data_AF-A0A562LGP5-F1
#
_entry.id   AF-A0A562LGP5-F1
#
_cell.length_a   1.000
_cell.length_b   1.000
_cell.length_c   1.000
_cell.angle_alpha   90.00
_cell.angle_beta   90.00
_cell.angle_gamma   90.00
#
_symmetry.space_group_name_H-M   'P 1'
#
loop_
_entity.id
_entity.type
_entity.pdbx_description
1 polymer ?
#
loop_
_entity_poly.entity_id
_entity_poly.type
_entity_poly.pdbx_seq_one_letter_code
_entity_poly.pdbx_strand_id
1 'polypeptide(L)'
;MSGAIPGGARQGILSLALKDKAGLYSAYMPFIRHGGIFVATTKRYFLGDEVFLLVTLPESSERLPVAGKVVWVTPVGAQGNRPAGIGVQFADSAEGEAVRGKIEALLAGLLNADKPTHTM
;
A
#
# COMPACT_ATOMS: atom_id res chain seq x y z
N MET A 1 5.76 35.67 14.63
CA MET A 1 6.44 34.83 13.62
C MET A 1 5.48 33.72 13.23
N SER A 2 4.72 33.92 12.15
CA SER A 2 3.76 32.91 11.67
C SER A 2 4.49 31.78 10.97
N GLY A 3 4.58 30.62 11.62
CA GLY A 3 4.95 29.37 10.96
C GLY A 3 3.76 28.88 10.16
N ALA A 4 3.72 29.23 8.88
CA ALA A 4 2.83 28.59 7.93
C ALA A 4 3.24 27.11 7.84
N ILE A 5 2.35 26.21 8.25
CA ILE A 5 2.48 24.77 8.01
C ILE A 5 2.47 24.61 6.48
N PRO A 6 3.55 24.11 5.85
CA PRO A 6 3.57 23.95 4.41
C PRO A 6 2.49 22.93 4.03
N GLY A 7 1.67 23.33 3.05
CA GLY A 7 0.39 22.72 2.72
C GLY A 7 0.43 21.19 2.69
N GLY A 8 -0.33 20.58 3.61
CA GLY A 8 -0.81 19.23 3.42
C GLY A 8 -1.52 19.20 2.08
N ALA A 9 -0.91 18.52 1.10
CA ALA A 9 -1.59 18.17 -0.13
C ALA A 9 -2.95 17.63 0.27
N ARG A 10 -4.04 18.10 -0.35
CA ARG A 10 -5.37 17.50 -0.15
C ARG A 10 -5.22 16.00 -0.41
N GLN A 11 -5.05 15.21 0.65
CA GLN A 11 -4.82 13.77 0.58
C GLN A 11 -6.18 13.15 0.29
N GLY A 12 -6.59 13.25 -0.97
CA GLY A 12 -7.74 12.56 -1.50
C GLY A 12 -7.53 11.05 -1.38
N ILE A 13 -8.65 10.34 -1.37
CA ILE A 13 -8.69 8.88 -1.32
C ILE A 13 -7.84 8.28 -2.45
N LEU A 14 -6.96 7.36 -2.10
CA LEU A 14 -6.14 6.59 -3.03
C LEU A 14 -6.86 5.27 -3.32
N SER A 15 -7.21 5.03 -4.58
CA SER A 15 -7.82 3.77 -5.00
C SER A 15 -6.75 2.81 -5.52
N LEU A 16 -6.73 1.58 -4.99
CA LEU A 16 -5.88 0.49 -5.46
C LEU A 16 -6.78 -0.68 -5.87
N ALA A 17 -6.73 -1.08 -7.14
CA ALA A 17 -7.44 -2.25 -7.65
C ALA A 17 -6.44 -3.29 -8.17
N LEU A 18 -6.46 -4.47 -7.56
CA LEU A 18 -5.56 -5.58 -7.89
C LEU A 18 -6.33 -6.61 -8.71
N LYS A 19 -5.82 -6.89 -9.91
CA LYS A 19 -6.52 -7.72 -10.90
C LYS A 19 -6.40 -9.22 -10.63
N ASP A 20 -5.24 -9.65 -10.15
CA ASP A 20 -4.91 -11.06 -9.94
C ASP A 20 -4.02 -11.27 -8.71
N LYS A 21 -3.83 -12.53 -8.32
CA LYS A 21 -3.01 -12.91 -7.16
C LYS A 21 -1.54 -12.57 -7.33
N ALA A 22 -1.01 -12.53 -8.57
CA ALA A 22 0.39 -12.20 -8.82
C ALA A 22 0.67 -10.72 -8.56
N GLY A 23 -0.23 -9.84 -8.99
CA GLY A 23 -0.20 -8.41 -8.68
C GLY A 23 -0.38 -8.16 -7.19
N LEU A 24 -1.32 -8.87 -6.52
CA LEU A 24 -1.49 -8.78 -5.07
C LEU A 24 -0.22 -9.21 -4.32
N TYR A 25 0.37 -10.35 -4.70
CA TYR A 25 1.63 -10.83 -4.11
C TYR A 25 2.76 -9.81 -4.27
N SER A 26 2.90 -9.23 -5.47
CA SER A 26 3.98 -8.27 -5.76
C SER A 26 3.80 -6.96 -5.01
N ALA A 27 2.56 -6.55 -4.74
CA ALA A 27 2.24 -5.33 -4.01
C ALA A 27 2.25 -5.53 -2.48
N TYR A 28 1.95 -6.71 -1.96
CA TYR A 28 1.86 -6.94 -0.52
C TYR A 28 3.22 -6.88 0.18
N MET A 29 3.27 -6.26 1.35
CA MET A 29 4.46 -6.06 2.16
C MET A 29 4.27 -6.74 3.53
N PRO A 30 4.42 -8.08 3.61
CA PRO A 30 4.12 -8.87 4.82
C PRO A 30 5.05 -8.56 6.00
N PHE A 31 6.25 -8.06 5.74
CA PHE A 31 7.27 -7.78 6.76
C PHE A 31 7.01 -6.49 7.55
N ILE A 32 6.04 -5.67 7.13
CA ILE A 32 5.63 -4.47 7.86
C ILE A 32 4.71 -4.89 9.02
N ARG A 33 4.88 -4.26 10.19
CA ARG A 33 3.97 -4.45 11.34
C ARG A 33 2.53 -4.08 10.95
N HIS A 34 1.56 -4.96 11.21
CA HIS A 34 0.17 -4.87 10.74
C HIS A 34 -0.02 -5.06 9.23
N GLY A 35 1.03 -5.43 8.50
CA GLY A 35 1.03 -5.55 7.05
C GLY A 35 1.13 -4.20 6.34
N GLY A 36 1.42 -4.25 5.05
CA GLY A 36 1.41 -3.07 4.20
C GLY A 36 1.20 -3.43 2.74
N ILE A 37 0.99 -2.41 1.92
CA ILE A 37 0.78 -2.58 0.50
C ILE A 37 1.43 -1.47 -0.30
N PHE A 38 2.04 -1.85 -1.41
CA PHE A 38 2.59 -0.91 -2.38
C PHE A 38 1.49 -0.37 -3.29
N VAL A 39 1.42 0.95 -3.41
CA VAL A 39 0.49 1.68 -4.25
C VAL A 39 1.28 2.43 -5.31
N ALA A 40 1.19 2.00 -6.56
CA ALA A 40 1.81 2.70 -7.68
C ALA A 40 1.15 4.08 -7.86
N THR A 41 1.94 5.15 -7.79
CA THR A 41 1.47 6.52 -7.94
C THR A 41 2.62 7.45 -8.28
N THR A 42 2.35 8.47 -9.09
CA THR A 42 3.28 9.57 -9.38
C THR A 42 3.06 10.77 -8.46
N LYS A 43 2.01 10.74 -7.63
CA LYS A 43 1.77 11.76 -6.62
C LYS A 43 2.90 11.76 -5.60
N ARG A 44 3.31 12.95 -5.16
CA ARG A 44 4.34 13.11 -4.15
C ARG A 44 3.73 12.91 -2.76
N TYR A 45 4.33 12.01 -2.00
CA TYR A 45 4.05 11.73 -0.59
C TYR A 45 5.37 11.73 0.18
N PHE A 46 5.28 11.97 1.48
CA PHE A 46 6.40 11.91 2.40
C PHE A 46 6.26 10.73 3.35
N LEU A 47 7.38 10.25 3.88
CA LEU A 47 7.36 9.25 4.96
C LEU A 47 6.61 9.84 6.16
N GLY A 48 5.72 9.04 6.73
CA GLY A 48 4.86 9.46 7.83
C GLY A 48 3.53 10.07 7.41
N ASP A 49 3.31 10.36 6.12
CA ASP A 49 2.01 10.84 5.63
C ASP A 49 0.91 9.82 5.95
N GLU A 50 -0.18 10.29 6.52
CA GLU A 50 -1.40 9.50 6.67
C GLU A 50 -2.14 9.43 5.34
N VAL A 51 -2.73 8.30 5.01
CA VAL A 51 -3.45 8.11 3.76
C VAL A 51 -4.69 7.27 3.98
N PHE A 52 -5.73 7.56 3.19
CA PHE A 52 -6.93 6.73 3.14
C PHE A 52 -6.98 5.99 1.81
N LEU A 53 -7.00 4.66 1.89
CA LEU A 53 -7.01 3.76 0.74
C LEU A 53 -8.40 3.15 0.55
N LEU A 54 -8.78 2.98 -0.72
CA LEU A 54 -9.83 2.04 -1.12
C LEU A 54 -9.18 0.90 -1.88
N VAL A 55 -9.15 -0.29 -1.26
CA VAL A 55 -8.51 -1.48 -1.82
C VAL A 55 -9.57 -2.42 -2.41
N THR A 56 -9.42 -2.79 -3.68
CA THR A 56 -10.18 -3.87 -4.31
C THR A 56 -9.25 -5.03 -4.58
N LEU A 57 -9.55 -6.17 -3.95
CA LEU A 57 -8.76 -7.39 -4.05
C LEU A 57 -9.13 -8.21 -5.30
N PRO A 58 -8.25 -9.12 -5.76
CA PRO A 58 -8.55 -9.99 -6.89
C PRO A 58 -9.86 -10.74 -6.70
N GLU A 59 -10.60 -10.95 -7.80
CA GLU A 59 -11.86 -11.70 -7.84
C GLU A 59 -12.99 -11.10 -6.97
N SER A 60 -12.79 -9.91 -6.39
CA SER A 60 -13.78 -9.18 -5.61
C SER A 60 -14.16 -7.86 -6.28
N SER A 61 -15.43 -7.48 -6.16
CA SER A 61 -15.93 -6.14 -6.51
C SER A 61 -16.03 -5.21 -5.29
N GLU A 62 -15.75 -5.74 -4.09
CA GLU A 62 -15.78 -5.00 -2.84
C GLU A 62 -14.65 -3.96 -2.79
N ARG A 63 -14.96 -2.77 -2.28
CA ARG A 63 -13.96 -1.72 -2.00
C ARG A 63 -13.78 -1.65 -0.49
N LEU A 64 -12.59 -2.05 -0.03
CA LEU A 64 -12.22 -2.08 1.37
C LEU A 64 -11.57 -0.74 1.75
N PRO A 65 -12.23 0.10 2.56
CA PRO A 65 -11.59 1.28 3.12
C PRO A 65 -10.54 0.89 4.15
N VAL A 66 -9.35 1.48 4.07
CA VAL A 66 -8.31 1.28 5.09
C VAL A 66 -7.49 2.57 5.26
N ALA A 67 -7.36 3.00 6.52
CA ALA A 67 -6.41 4.04 6.87
C ALA A 67 -5.02 3.44 6.98
N GLY A 68 -4.00 4.22 6.60
CA GLY A 68 -2.63 3.78 6.67
C GLY A 68 -1.63 4.92 6.73
N LYS A 69 -0.37 4.55 6.86
CA LYS A 69 0.75 5.50 6.91
C LYS A 69 1.79 5.16 5.86
N VAL A 70 2.31 6.16 5.17
CA VAL A 70 3.41 5.99 4.22
C VAL A 70 4.69 5.64 4.99
N VAL A 71 5.26 4.47 4.69
CA VAL A 71 6.50 3.97 5.31
C VAL A 71 7.59 3.64 4.28
N TRP A 72 7.27 3.74 3.00
CA TRP A 72 8.21 3.58 1.89
C TRP A 72 7.85 4.53 0.76
N VAL A 73 8.85 5.07 0.05
CA VAL A 73 8.65 5.91 -1.14
C VAL A 73 9.61 5.44 -2.23
N THR A 74 9.06 5.05 -3.38
CA THR A 74 9.83 4.77 -4.60
C THR A 74 9.72 5.99 -5.54
N PRO A 75 10.81 6.74 -5.78
CA PRO A 75 10.77 7.92 -6.64
C PRO A 75 10.57 7.55 -8.12
N VAL A 76 10.11 8.52 -8.91
CA VAL A 76 10.07 8.40 -10.37
C VAL A 76 11.49 8.25 -10.90
N GLY A 77 11.71 7.27 -11.78
CA GLY A 77 13.04 6.97 -12.33
C GLY A 77 13.94 6.15 -11.40
N ALA A 78 13.36 5.47 -10.39
CA ALA A 78 14.10 4.53 -9.56
C ALA A 78 14.81 3.45 -10.40
N GLN A 79 16.02 3.08 -9.97
CA GLN A 79 16.79 2.02 -10.62
C GLN A 79 16.06 0.66 -10.59
N GLY A 80 16.38 -0.19 -11.56
CA GLY A 80 15.79 -1.54 -11.64
C GLY A 80 14.36 -1.58 -12.18
N ASN A 81 13.91 -0.53 -12.89
CA ASN A 81 12.58 -0.44 -13.50
C ASN A 81 11.41 -0.63 -12.49
N ARG A 82 11.63 -0.26 -11.23
CA ARG A 82 10.60 -0.31 -10.19
C ARG A 82 9.57 0.79 -10.44
N PRO A 83 8.26 0.51 -10.35
CA PRO A 83 7.24 1.53 -10.52
C PRO A 83 7.36 2.60 -9.44
N ALA A 84 7.14 3.86 -9.80
CA ALA A 84 7.00 4.94 -8.83
C ALA A 84 5.79 4.69 -7.94
N GLY A 85 5.91 4.98 -6.65
CA GLY A 85 4.81 4.77 -5.72
C GLY A 85 5.22 4.84 -4.26
N ILE A 86 4.32 4.37 -3.41
CA ILE A 86 4.46 4.40 -1.96
C ILE A 86 4.16 3.03 -1.36
N GLY A 87 4.87 2.65 -0.31
CA GLY A 87 4.45 1.56 0.56
C GLY A 87 3.67 2.13 1.74
N VAL A 88 2.46 1.63 1.93
CA VAL A 88 1.54 2.06 2.98
C VAL A 88 1.40 0.95 4.00
N GLN A 89 1.77 1.23 5.25
CA GLN A 89 1.49 0.40 6.41
C GLN A 89 0.00 0.52 6.76
N PHE A 90 -0.68 -0.59 7.00
CA PHE A 90 -2.06 -0.56 7.50
C PHE A 90 -2.09 -0.07 8.95
N ALA A 91 -3.11 0.73 9.29
CA ALA A 91 -3.31 1.16 10.66
C ALA A 91 -3.58 -0.02 11.60
N ASP A 92 -3.26 0.16 12.88
CA ASP A 92 -3.64 -0.76 13.96
C ASP A 92 -5.14 -0.58 14.26
N SER A 93 -5.99 -1.09 13.37
CA SER A 93 -7.46 -0.99 13.43
C SER A 93 -8.12 -2.26 12.91
N ALA A 94 -9.40 -2.46 13.24
CA ALA A 94 -10.17 -3.60 12.79
C ALA A 94 -10.24 -3.69 11.25
N GLU A 95 -10.33 -2.55 10.56
CA GLU A 95 -10.32 -2.50 9.10
C GLU A 95 -8.95 -2.90 8.53
N GLY A 96 -7.86 -2.43 9.15
CA GLY A 96 -6.49 -2.82 8.80
C GLY A 96 -6.26 -4.33 8.95
N GLU A 97 -6.67 -4.89 10.09
CA GLU A 97 -6.62 -6.32 10.35
C GLU A 97 -7.48 -7.14 9.39
N ALA A 98 -8.69 -6.67 9.07
CA ALA A 98 -9.57 -7.33 8.12
C ALA A 98 -9.00 -7.34 6.69
N VAL A 99 -8.44 -6.22 6.22
CA VAL A 99 -7.77 -6.15 4.91
C VAL A 99 -6.56 -7.07 4.87
N ARG A 100 -5.71 -7.02 5.90
CA ARG A 100 -4.55 -7.91 6.03
C ARG A 100 -4.98 -9.38 5.99
N GLY A 101 -5.97 -9.77 6.78
CA GLY A 101 -6.47 -11.15 6.84
C GLY A 101 -7.03 -11.63 5.49
N LYS A 102 -7.78 -10.79 4.77
CA LYS A 102 -8.26 -11.11 3.42
C LYS A 102 -7.10 -11.31 2.43
N ILE A 103 -6.06 -10.46 2.50
CA ILE A 103 -4.86 -10.60 1.66
C ILE A 103 -4.11 -11.90 1.97
N GLU A 104 -3.83 -12.16 3.25
CA GLU A 104 -3.10 -13.36 3.67
C GLU A 104 -3.86 -14.64 3.31
N ALA A 105 -5.20 -14.64 3.40
CA ALA A 105 -6.03 -15.76 2.95
C ALA A 105 -5.95 -15.98 1.43
N LEU A 106 -5.97 -14.91 0.62
CA LEU A 106 -5.85 -15.01 -0.85
C LEU A 106 -4.46 -15.48 -1.30
N LEU A 107 -3.42 -15.12 -0.54
CA LEU A 107 -2.02 -15.47 -0.78
C LEU A 107 -1.56 -16.71 -0.01
N ALA A 108 -2.46 -17.40 0.70
CA ALA A 108 -2.13 -18.63 1.41
C ALA A 108 -1.49 -19.65 0.43
N GLY A 109 -0.34 -20.20 0.81
CA GLY A 109 0.46 -21.09 -0.05
C GLY A 109 1.41 -20.39 -1.03
N LEU A 110 1.29 -19.07 -1.24
CA LEU A 110 2.23 -18.26 -2.05
C LEU A 110 3.20 -17.45 -1.19
N LEU A 111 2.86 -17.13 0.05
CA LEU A 111 3.72 -16.34 0.96
C LEU A 111 5.04 -17.03 1.34
N ASN A 112 5.16 -18.34 1.09
CA ASN A 112 6.40 -19.10 1.27
C ASN A 112 7.26 -19.17 0.00
N ALA A 113 6.82 -18.57 -1.12
CA ALA A 113 7.59 -18.55 -2.34
C ALA A 113 8.66 -17.46 -2.24
N ASP A 114 9.94 -17.77 -2.50
CA ASP A 114 11.05 -16.80 -2.59
C ASP A 114 10.97 -15.88 -3.82
N LYS A 115 9.78 -15.41 -4.19
CA LYS A 115 9.61 -14.48 -5.31
C LYS A 115 9.79 -13.04 -4.84
N PRO A 116 10.61 -12.21 -5.52
CA PRO A 116 10.78 -10.80 -5.19
C PRO A 116 9.44 -10.04 -5.21
N THR A 117 9.26 -9.08 -4.29
CA THR A 117 8.12 -8.16 -4.26
C THR A 117 8.53 -6.79 -4.81
N HIS A 118 7.61 -5.84 -4.94
CA HIS A 118 7.97 -4.47 -5.36
C HIS A 118 8.85 -3.71 -4.36
N THR A 119 9.01 -4.23 -3.15
CA THR A 119 9.64 -3.53 -2.04
C THR A 119 10.81 -4.28 -1.41
N MET A 120 11.19 -5.43 -1.99
CA MET A 120 12.38 -6.21 -1.64
C MET A 120 13.28 -6.31 -2.86
#